data_AF-A0A7Y3AEZ0-F1
#
_entry.id   AF-A0A7Y3AEZ0-F1
#
_cell.length_a   1.000
_cell.length_b   1.000
_cell.length_c   1.000
_cell.angle_alpha   90.00
_cell.angle_beta   90.00
_cell.angle_gamma   90.00
#
_symmetry.space_group_name_H-M   'P 1'
#
loop_
_entity.id
_entity.type
_entity.pdbx_description
1 polymer ?
#
loop_
_entity_poly.entity_id
_entity_poly.type
_entity_poly.pdbx_seq_one_letter_code
_entity_poly.pdbx_strand_id
1 'polypeptide(L)'
;TSEGYSSWYEAACYFLAKMAVPHSFVPCTTAEYPTAAHRPTNSILSNTVLERHDLSVFRSWQEDVNLFVSQHKNTLLEEASV
;
A
#
# COMPACT_ATOMS: atom_id res chain seq x y z
N THR A 1 7.87 -6.86 -0.27
CA THR A 1 6.73 -7.71 0.10
C THR A 1 6.57 -7.60 1.60
N SER A 2 5.34 -7.71 2.08
CA SER A 2 4.92 -7.56 3.48
C SER A 2 3.79 -8.56 3.72
N GLU A 3 3.46 -8.84 4.97
CA GLU A 3 2.32 -9.70 5.29
C GLU A 3 0.97 -9.02 5.04
N GLY A 4 -0.04 -9.84 4.82
CA GLY A 4 -1.39 -9.39 4.47
C GLY A 4 -1.52 -8.99 2.99
N TYR A 5 -2.63 -8.33 2.68
CA TYR A 5 -2.92 -7.83 1.34
C TYR A 5 -3.82 -6.60 1.42
N SER A 6 -3.89 -5.87 0.31
CA SER A 6 -4.83 -4.79 0.09
C SER A 6 -5.08 -4.62 -1.41
N SER A 7 -6.24 -4.05 -1.74
CA SER A 7 -6.44 -3.40 -3.02
C SER A 7 -5.71 -2.05 -3.06
N TRP A 8 -5.51 -1.51 -4.27
CA TRP A 8 -4.96 -0.16 -4.44
C TRP A 8 -5.79 0.91 -3.73
N TYR A 9 -7.11 0.75 -3.72
CA TYR A 9 -8.03 1.64 -3.04
C TYR A 9 -7.79 1.65 -1.51
N GLU A 10 -7.74 0.48 -0.88
CA GLU A 10 -7.52 0.36 0.56
C GLU A 10 -6.16 0.91 0.98
N ALA A 11 -5.10 0.61 0.21
CA ALA A 11 -3.76 1.12 0.47
C ALA A 11 -3.71 2.65 0.38
N ALA A 12 -4.35 3.25 -0.63
CA ALA A 12 -4.40 4.69 -0.82
C ALA A 12 -5.17 5.41 0.31
N CYS A 13 -6.35 4.89 0.66
CA CYS A 13 -7.13 5.40 1.80
C CYS A 13 -6.34 5.32 3.11
N TYR A 14 -5.72 4.17 3.38
CA TYR A 14 -4.94 3.98 4.59
C TYR A 14 -3.75 4.94 4.65
N PHE A 15 -3.00 5.09 3.56
CA PHE A 15 -1.87 6.02 3.48
C PHE A 15 -2.29 7.47 3.74
N LEU A 16 -3.33 7.98 3.06
CA LEU A 16 -3.78 9.36 3.27
C LEU A 16 -4.37 9.59 4.67
N ALA A 17 -5.03 8.59 5.24
CA ALA A 17 -5.47 8.65 6.63
C ALA A 17 -4.28 8.81 7.60
N LYS A 18 -3.19 8.06 7.39
CA LYS A 18 -1.95 8.19 8.20
C LYS A 18 -1.21 9.50 7.96
N MET A 19 -1.26 10.02 6.74
CA MET A 19 -0.77 11.36 6.42
C MET A 19 -1.64 12.48 7.03
N ALA A 20 -2.80 12.16 7.61
CA ALA A 20 -3.79 13.13 8.08
C ALA A 20 -4.25 14.11 6.97
N VAL A 21 -4.31 13.61 5.73
CA VAL A 21 -4.77 14.35 4.57
C VAL A 21 -6.23 13.98 4.31
N PRO A 22 -7.17 14.95 4.36
CA PRO A 22 -8.55 14.71 3.98
C PRO A 22 -8.64 14.19 2.56
N HIS A 23 -9.45 13.16 2.33
CA HIS A 23 -9.61 12.55 1.02
C HIS A 23 -11.01 11.94 0.88
N SER A 24 -11.46 11.82 -0.36
CA SER A 24 -12.77 11.27 -0.74
C SER A 24 -12.63 10.34 -1.94
N PHE A 25 -11.77 9.32 -1.81
CA PHE A 25 -11.60 8.35 -2.87
C PHE A 25 -12.88 7.56 -3.10
N VAL A 26 -13.13 7.24 -4.38
CA VAL A 26 -14.20 6.34 -4.81
C VAL A 26 -13.51 5.13 -5.45
N PRO A 27 -13.82 3.89 -5.03
CA PRO A 27 -13.23 2.72 -5.66
C PRO A 27 -13.68 2.60 -7.12
N CYS A 28 -12.79 2.13 -7.99
CA CYS A 28 -13.10 1.81 -9.39
C CYS A 28 -12.50 0.46 -9.79
N THR A 29 -13.02 -0.11 -10.85
CA THR A 29 -12.57 -1.35 -11.47
C THR A 29 -11.46 -1.09 -12.49
N THR A 30 -10.68 -2.12 -12.82
CA THR A 30 -9.67 -2.03 -13.88
C THR A 30 -10.26 -1.68 -15.25
N ALA A 31 -11.52 -2.05 -15.52
CA ALA A 31 -12.19 -1.72 -16.78
C ALA A 31 -12.54 -0.23 -16.90
N GLU A 32 -12.83 0.42 -15.76
CA GLU A 32 -13.09 1.87 -15.70
C GLU A 32 -11.80 2.70 -15.82
N TYR A 33 -10.63 2.08 -15.58
CA TYR A 33 -9.32 2.71 -15.72
C TYR A 33 -8.36 1.85 -16.57
N PRO A 34 -8.57 1.77 -17.90
CA PRO A 34 -7.76 0.94 -18.77
C PRO A 34 -6.34 1.49 -18.89
N THR A 35 -5.35 0.61 -18.80
CA THR A 35 -3.94 0.94 -19.03
C THR A 35 -3.38 0.05 -20.13
N ALA A 36 -2.33 0.51 -20.83
CA ALA A 36 -1.77 -0.21 -21.97
C ALA A 36 -1.25 -1.61 -21.61
N ALA A 37 -0.73 -1.77 -20.39
CA ALA A 37 -0.19 -3.04 -19.91
C ALA A 37 -1.24 -3.78 -19.08
N HIS A 38 -1.47 -5.06 -19.41
CA HIS A 38 -2.36 -5.92 -18.63
C HIS A 38 -1.87 -6.05 -17.18
N ARG A 39 -2.80 -6.02 -16.22
CA ARG A 39 -2.53 -6.16 -14.80
C ARG A 39 -3.29 -7.36 -14.25
N PRO A 40 -2.63 -8.25 -13.49
CA PRO A 40 -3.33 -9.35 -12.85
C PRO A 40 -4.31 -8.81 -11.81
N THR A 41 -5.48 -9.43 -11.70
CA THR A 41 -6.49 -9.09 -10.68
C THR A 41 -5.99 -9.39 -9.26
N ASN A 42 -5.08 -10.35 -9.11
CA ASN A 42 -4.50 -10.74 -7.84
C ASN A 42 -2.97 -10.88 -7.99
N SER A 43 -2.23 -10.13 -7.18
CA SER A 43 -0.77 -10.17 -7.10
C SER A 43 -0.27 -10.50 -5.68
N ILE A 44 -1.09 -11.19 -4.87
CA ILE A 44 -0.72 -11.64 -3.53
C ILE A 44 0.32 -12.76 -3.66
N LEU A 45 1.42 -12.62 -2.93
CA LEU A 45 2.50 -13.60 -2.86
C LEU A 45 2.52 -14.24 -1.48
N SER A 46 2.56 -15.57 -1.42
CA SER A 46 2.71 -16.28 -0.16
C SER A 46 4.18 -16.44 0.20
N ASN A 47 4.51 -16.21 1.48
CA ASN A 47 5.85 -16.41 2.03
C ASN A 47 6.03 -17.82 2.62
N THR A 48 5.22 -18.81 2.22
CA THR A 48 5.18 -20.18 2.79
C THR A 48 6.57 -20.81 2.96
N VAL A 49 7.48 -20.60 2.01
CA VAL A 49 8.84 -21.16 2.09
C VAL A 49 9.60 -20.58 3.29
N LEU A 50 9.53 -19.27 3.49
CA LEU A 50 10.22 -18.60 4.61
C LEU A 50 9.54 -18.93 5.94
N GLU A 51 8.22 -18.97 5.96
CA GLU A 51 7.43 -19.36 7.13
C GLU A 51 7.78 -20.79 7.58
N ARG A 52 7.88 -21.74 6.65
CA ARG A 52 8.25 -23.15 6.94
C ARG A 52 9.62 -23.30 7.58
N HIS A 53 10.53 -22.37 7.32
CA HIS A 53 11.89 -22.40 7.84
C HIS A 53 12.10 -21.47 9.04
N ASP A 54 11.04 -20.87 9.59
CA ASP A 54 11.11 -19.86 10.66
C ASP A 54 12.03 -18.66 10.29
N LEU A 55 12.08 -18.32 8.99
CA LEU A 55 12.90 -17.25 8.43
C LEU A 55 12.07 -16.02 8.01
N SER A 56 10.74 -16.06 8.18
CA SER A 56 9.90 -14.90 7.84
C SER A 56 10.18 -13.75 8.81
N VAL A 57 10.58 -12.61 8.26
CA VAL A 57 10.80 -11.35 9.00
C VAL A 57 9.89 -10.24 8.49
N PHE A 58 8.91 -10.59 7.66
CA PHE A 58 8.01 -9.62 7.08
C PHE A 58 7.05 -9.10 8.14
N ARG A 59 6.89 -7.78 8.16
CA ARG A 59 5.87 -7.09 8.95
C ARG A 59 4.59 -6.99 8.15
N SER A 60 3.50 -6.61 8.79
CA SER A 60 2.26 -6.29 8.06
C SER A 60 2.49 -5.09 7.13
N TRP A 61 1.80 -5.04 5.99
CA TRP A 61 1.92 -3.90 5.07
C TRP A 61 1.55 -2.57 5.74
N GLN A 62 0.61 -2.60 6.71
CA GLN A 62 0.22 -1.42 7.48
C GLN A 62 1.35 -0.88 8.35
N GLU A 63 2.16 -1.75 8.95
CA GLU A 63 3.33 -1.35 9.74
C GLU A 63 4.39 -0.69 8.87
N ASP A 64 4.66 -1.25 7.69
CA ASP A 64 5.61 -0.66 6.74
C ASP A 64 5.12 0.73 6.26
N VAL A 65 3.82 0.88 5.97
CA VAL A 65 3.23 2.19 5.63
C VAL A 65 3.33 3.17 6.80
N ASN A 66 3.02 2.74 8.03
CA ASN A 66 3.14 3.58 9.22
C ASN A 66 4.58 4.06 9.42
N LEU A 67 5.57 3.16 9.25
CA LEU A 67 6.98 3.49 9.35
C LEU A 67 7.37 4.53 8.30
N PHE A 68 7.00 4.31 7.05
CA PHE A 68 7.27 5.25 5.95
C PHE A 68 6.67 6.63 6.24
N VAL A 69 5.40 6.70 6.64
CA VAL A 69 4.74 7.97 7.00
C VAL A 69 5.47 8.65 8.16
N SER A 70 5.85 7.90 9.20
CA SER A 70 6.57 8.48 10.35
C SER A 70 7.90 9.14 9.97
N GLN A 71 8.55 8.62 8.93
CA GLN A 71 9.86 9.09 8.47
C GLN A 71 9.76 10.24 7.47
N HIS A 72 8.72 10.26 6.64
CA HIS A 72 8.68 11.11 5.44
C HIS A 72 7.51 12.11 5.39
N LYS A 73 6.55 12.03 6.32
CA LYS A 73 5.32 12.82 6.27
C LYS A 73 5.56 14.31 6.05
N ASN A 74 6.41 14.94 6.85
CA ASN A 74 6.61 16.40 6.81
C ASN A 74 7.23 16.84 5.48
N THR A 75 8.26 16.14 5.01
CA THR A 75 8.92 16.42 3.72
C THR A 75 7.93 16.31 2.56
N LEU A 76 7.13 15.24 2.52
CA LEU A 76 6.14 15.03 1.46
C LEU A 76 5.04 16.11 1.48
N LEU A 77 4.61 16.55 2.66
CA LEU A 77 3.62 17.63 2.77
C LEU A 77 4.20 18.97 2.33
N GLU A 78 5.47 19.24 2.61
CA GLU A 78 6.16 20.44 2.14
C GLU A 78 6.27 20.43 0.61
N GLU A 79 6.74 19.34 0.02
CA GLU A 79 6.86 19.18 -1.45
C GLU A 79 5.51 19.32 -2.17
N ALA A 80 4.43 18.77 -1.61
CA ALA A 80 3.10 18.85 -2.20
C ALA A 80 2.41 20.21 -2.05
N SER A 81 2.96 21.10 -1.21
CA SER A 81 2.43 22.46 -0.98
C SER A 81 3.00 23.51 -1.94
N VAL A 82 3.93 23.11 -2.82
CA VAL A 82 4.60 23.96 -3.82
C VAL A 82 3.81 24.02 -5.13
#